data_AF-A0A9D7DWW9-F1
#
_entry.id   AF-A0A9D7DWW9-F1
#
_cell.length_a   1.000
_cell.length_b   1.000
_cell.length_c   1.000
_cell.angle_alpha   90.00
_cell.angle_beta   90.00
_cell.angle_gamma   90.00
#
_symmetry.space_group_name_H-M   'P 1'
#
loop_
_entity.id
_entity.type
_entity.pdbx_description
1 polymer ?
#
loop_
_entity_poly.entity_id
_entity_poly.type
_entity_poly.pdbx_seq_one_letter_code
_entity_poly.pdbx_strand_id
1 'polypeptide(L)'
;MKSDFRLTALLSILIYALLLISCKGEDDSQSGIVGRVTAAEGGGGGAIVKLIKAPNPEDDSSIWSVNDDEPQLGFPYALEFTFDHRPLTTEQVDTANGSGEFRFEQVVAGDYVIIAEKPGHGWSVPKKLSTSGGDVDVGELRLPLEVVIEEQFVITENTTWESGVHYVVKDNFLVVDDGVTLTIEPGAIVRIVGAGSIEVDGTLIARGEPDNFVRFMANEYVGRRADRWIYVKFNDGATPPDLEYCAFRDGSTALDLETNGGTVDHCYFNGITAEGVNARFQPPTVTNCVFEGVGTGVFNSSTTGLEVQRSIFQGCDPFAIVLKSMTDVDIYCNWFRDCGGTDTSGSGDRGVIKLDIVNTSQFRNNVFETSWYAFQIGSFVDSTTRIHHNNFARMNSVMNIGVTEDERGPSFPNLIYNCFSSVDFFVVFFNCNQHNTEDMNATRNSWGTSSLFEIYDRYVHDRDDDGTCPTVNVSPIMTSCSAIQTETGVPAGICP
;
A
#
# COMPACT_ATOMS: atom_id res chain seq x y z
N MET A 1 10.93 74.77 52.50
CA MET A 1 11.11 73.79 51.40
C MET A 1 11.86 72.57 51.91
N LYS A 2 11.19 71.74 52.73
CA LYS A 2 11.68 70.46 53.27
C LYS A 2 10.41 69.71 53.70
N SER A 3 9.72 69.04 52.78
CA SER A 3 8.68 68.05 53.13
C SER A 3 8.19 67.18 51.97
N ASP A 4 8.36 67.56 50.70
CA ASP A 4 7.67 66.84 49.60
C ASP A 4 8.49 65.80 48.82
N PHE A 5 9.67 65.39 49.31
CA PHE A 5 10.50 64.41 48.58
C PHE A 5 10.57 63.01 49.21
N ARG A 6 9.89 62.77 50.34
CA ARG A 6 9.89 61.45 51.01
C ARG A 6 8.62 60.64 50.83
N LEU A 7 7.53 61.24 50.31
CA LEU A 7 6.28 60.51 50.08
C LEU A 7 6.20 59.86 48.70
N THR A 8 6.85 60.42 47.68
CA THR A 8 6.86 59.89 46.30
C THR A 8 7.84 58.74 46.08
N ALA A 9 8.93 58.65 46.85
CA ALA A 9 9.88 57.53 46.77
C ALA A 9 9.37 56.25 47.48
N LEU A 10 8.57 56.41 48.54
CA LEU A 10 7.97 55.26 49.25
C LEU A 10 6.76 54.68 48.50
N LEU A 11 6.00 55.49 47.76
CA LEU A 11 4.89 54.99 46.93
C LEU A 11 5.39 54.23 45.68
N SER A 12 6.51 54.65 45.09
CA SER A 12 7.06 54.00 43.89
C SER A 12 7.78 52.68 44.19
N ILE A 13 8.37 52.53 45.39
CA ILE A 13 8.93 51.24 45.85
C ILE A 13 7.83 50.24 46.24
N LEU A 14 6.69 50.71 46.80
CA LEU A 14 5.58 49.82 47.13
C LEU A 14 4.83 49.32 45.87
N ILE A 15 4.74 50.14 44.82
CA ILE A 15 4.16 49.73 43.52
C ILE A 15 5.09 48.77 42.77
N TYR A 16 6.42 48.94 42.86
CA TYR A 16 7.37 47.97 42.30
C TYR A 16 7.43 46.65 43.09
N ALA A 17 7.24 46.69 44.42
CA ALA A 17 7.15 45.49 45.24
C ALA A 17 5.82 44.72 45.05
N LEU A 18 4.74 45.40 44.67
CA LEU A 18 3.46 44.78 44.30
C LEU A 18 3.42 44.28 42.84
N LEU A 19 4.29 44.79 41.96
CA LEU A 19 4.47 44.26 40.60
C LEU A 19 5.45 43.07 40.52
N LEU A 20 6.18 42.77 41.60
CA LEU A 20 7.07 41.59 41.68
C LEU A 20 6.42 40.37 42.37
N ILE A 21 5.12 40.43 42.70
CA ILE A 21 4.36 39.29 43.26
C ILE A 21 3.23 38.83 42.32
N SER A 22 3.22 39.30 41.07
CA SER A 22 2.30 38.79 40.04
C SER A 22 3.02 38.50 38.72
N CYS A 23 4.18 37.87 38.81
CA CYS A 23 4.50 36.81 37.87
C CYS A 23 4.34 35.50 38.64
N LYS A 24 3.09 35.11 38.90
CA LYS A 24 2.76 33.70 38.70
C LYS A 24 3.24 33.49 37.27
N GLY A 25 4.31 32.71 37.07
CA GLY A 25 4.60 32.26 35.73
C GLY A 25 3.26 31.83 35.16
N GLU A 26 2.92 32.31 33.97
CA GLU A 26 2.10 31.45 33.13
C GLU A 26 2.80 30.09 33.25
N ASP A 27 2.15 29.16 33.96
CA ASP A 27 2.48 27.76 33.86
C ASP A 27 2.39 27.56 32.36
N ASP A 28 3.55 27.61 31.72
CA ASP A 28 3.74 27.21 30.35
C ASP A 28 3.15 25.81 30.39
N SER A 29 1.93 25.68 29.87
CA SER A 29 1.06 24.53 30.09
C SER A 29 1.58 23.39 29.24
N GLN A 30 2.84 23.05 29.43
CA GLN A 30 3.55 22.02 28.72
C GLN A 30 3.07 20.72 29.32
N SER A 31 2.41 19.94 28.49
CA SER A 31 1.87 18.65 28.88
C SER A 31 2.99 17.68 29.21
N GLY A 32 2.91 17.01 30.35
CA GLY A 32 3.60 15.74 30.54
C GLY A 32 2.83 14.60 29.87
N ILE A 33 3.52 13.53 29.49
CA ILE A 33 2.87 12.26 29.15
C ILE A 33 3.42 11.21 30.11
N VAL A 34 2.52 10.54 30.83
CA VAL A 34 2.88 9.50 31.81
C VAL A 34 2.21 8.19 31.44
N GLY A 35 2.76 7.09 31.96
CA GLY A 35 2.15 5.79 31.85
C GLY A 35 3.01 4.72 32.48
N ARG A 36 2.64 3.46 32.22
CA ARG A 36 3.35 2.29 32.72
C ARG A 36 3.54 1.27 31.61
N VAL A 37 4.76 0.76 31.48
CA VAL A 37 5.07 -0.42 30.69
C VAL A 37 4.87 -1.66 31.56
N THR A 38 4.26 -2.69 30.99
CA THR A 38 4.22 -4.04 31.54
C THR A 38 4.73 -5.02 30.49
N ALA A 39 5.03 -6.24 30.91
CA ALA A 39 5.47 -7.29 30.01
C ALA A 39 4.82 -8.60 30.43
N ALA A 40 4.56 -9.48 29.45
CA ALA A 40 4.04 -10.82 29.70
C ALA A 40 4.91 -11.59 30.72
N GLU A 41 6.23 -11.40 30.67
CA GLU A 41 7.21 -11.91 31.63
C GLU A 41 8.20 -10.81 32.05
N GLY A 42 8.85 -10.95 33.21
CA GLY A 42 9.99 -10.07 33.60
C GLY A 42 9.70 -8.59 33.90
N GLY A 43 8.43 -8.14 33.87
CA GLY A 43 8.02 -6.77 34.21
C GLY A 43 8.47 -5.69 33.20
N GLY A 44 7.93 -4.47 33.31
CA GLY A 44 8.17 -3.39 32.32
C GLY A 44 9.44 -2.57 32.52
N GLY A 45 10.18 -2.76 33.61
CA GLY A 45 11.38 -1.95 33.88
C GLY A 45 12.48 -2.13 32.84
N GLY A 46 13.14 -1.02 32.50
CA GLY A 46 14.18 -0.95 31.48
C GLY A 46 13.65 -0.94 30.03
N ALA A 47 12.34 -0.94 29.82
CA ALA A 47 11.77 -0.76 28.49
C ALA A 47 12.02 0.67 27.97
N ILE A 48 12.29 0.78 26.68
CA ILE A 48 12.44 2.06 25.99
C ILE A 48 11.05 2.48 25.50
N VAL A 49 10.63 3.70 25.85
CA VAL A 49 9.36 4.27 25.42
C VAL A 49 9.66 5.39 24.44
N LYS A 50 9.06 5.32 23.25
CA LYS A 50 9.24 6.29 22.17
C LYS A 50 7.96 7.06 21.95
N LEU A 51 8.10 8.38 21.86
CA LEU A 51 7.05 9.29 21.42
C LEU A 51 7.37 9.75 20.00
N ILE A 52 6.45 9.55 19.07
CA ILE A 52 6.63 9.81 17.63
C ILE A 52 5.47 10.70 17.17
N LYS A 53 5.68 11.65 16.26
CA LYS A 53 4.56 12.39 15.67
C LYS A 53 3.60 11.44 14.97
N ALA A 54 2.31 11.63 15.18
CA ALA A 54 1.31 10.82 14.51
C ALA A 54 1.30 11.14 12.99
N PRO A 55 1.20 10.12 12.12
CA PRO A 55 0.92 10.36 10.72
C PRO A 55 -0.46 10.99 10.58
N ASN A 56 -0.63 11.83 9.55
CA ASN A 56 -1.94 12.37 9.19
C ASN A 56 -2.53 11.53 8.04
N PRO A 57 -3.45 10.59 8.29
CA PRO A 57 -4.01 9.77 7.24
C PRO A 57 -4.86 10.56 6.23
N GLU A 58 -5.36 11.75 6.63
CA GLU A 58 -6.15 12.68 5.82
C GLU A 58 -5.27 13.59 4.93
N ASP A 59 -3.95 13.47 5.00
CA ASP A 59 -3.07 14.19 4.07
C ASP A 59 -3.31 13.70 2.63
N ASP A 60 -3.46 14.59 1.66
CA ASP A 60 -3.73 14.24 0.24
C ASP A 60 -2.69 13.28 -0.37
N SER A 61 -1.48 13.21 0.20
CA SER A 61 -0.42 12.29 -0.22
C SER A 61 -0.53 10.89 0.41
N SER A 62 -1.34 10.76 1.47
CA SER A 62 -1.61 9.52 2.18
C SER A 62 -2.50 8.62 1.34
N ILE A 63 -2.11 7.35 1.21
CA ILE A 63 -2.90 6.31 0.55
C ILE A 63 -4.29 6.13 1.16
N TRP A 64 -4.42 6.49 2.44
CA TRP A 64 -5.65 6.34 3.23
C TRP A 64 -6.69 7.42 2.98
N SER A 65 -6.30 8.55 2.37
CA SER A 65 -7.23 9.65 2.04
C SER A 65 -8.35 9.20 1.09
N VAL A 66 -8.09 8.18 0.25
CA VAL A 66 -9.09 7.66 -0.69
C VAL A 66 -10.28 7.00 -0.01
N ASN A 67 -10.11 6.45 1.20
CA ASN A 67 -11.17 5.74 1.90
C ASN A 67 -12.31 6.67 2.36
N ASP A 68 -12.05 7.96 2.51
CA ASP A 68 -13.08 8.93 2.90
C ASP A 68 -14.09 9.19 1.76
N ASP A 69 -13.60 9.20 0.51
CA ASP A 69 -14.43 9.41 -0.67
C ASP A 69 -14.96 8.08 -1.26
N GLU A 70 -14.18 7.00 -1.16
CA GLU A 70 -14.45 5.69 -1.76
C GLU A 70 -14.23 4.55 -0.72
N PRO A 71 -15.09 4.44 0.32
CA PRO A 71 -14.90 3.52 1.45
C PRO A 71 -14.96 2.03 1.08
N GLN A 72 -15.43 1.70 -0.12
CA GLN A 72 -15.48 0.35 -0.66
C GLN A 72 -14.14 -0.12 -1.25
N LEU A 73 -13.12 0.73 -1.33
CA LEU A 73 -11.80 0.39 -1.84
C LEU A 73 -10.85 0.04 -0.69
N GLY A 74 -10.04 -1.00 -0.86
CA GLY A 74 -9.11 -1.48 0.14
C GLY A 74 -9.80 -1.80 1.46
N PHE A 75 -9.23 -1.34 2.55
CA PHE A 75 -9.79 -1.39 3.88
C PHE A 75 -9.51 -0.08 4.63
N PRO A 76 -10.31 0.28 5.65
CA PRO A 76 -10.10 1.51 6.42
C PRO A 76 -8.72 1.56 7.10
N TYR A 77 -8.16 2.76 7.21
CA TYR A 77 -6.91 2.96 7.92
C TYR A 77 -6.96 2.46 9.37
N ALA A 78 -6.01 1.59 9.75
CA ALA A 78 -5.87 1.08 11.10
C ALA A 78 -4.44 1.32 11.61
N LEU A 79 -4.25 2.38 12.41
CA LEU A 79 -2.93 2.81 12.90
C LEU A 79 -2.15 1.67 13.59
N GLU A 80 -2.80 0.88 14.45
CA GLU A 80 -2.13 -0.13 15.28
C GLU A 80 -1.36 -1.18 14.45
N PHE A 81 -1.77 -1.38 13.20
CA PHE A 81 -1.23 -2.42 12.31
C PHE A 81 -0.54 -1.84 11.08
N THR A 82 -0.94 -0.64 10.64
CA THR A 82 -0.35 0.07 9.50
C THR A 82 0.91 0.86 9.87
N PHE A 83 1.07 1.23 11.14
CA PHE A 83 2.22 2.02 11.61
C PHE A 83 3.46 1.16 11.88
N ASP A 84 4.57 1.51 11.23
CA ASP A 84 5.89 1.02 11.61
C ASP A 84 6.71 2.14 12.23
N HIS A 85 7.02 2.00 13.51
CA HIS A 85 7.76 2.97 14.30
C HIS A 85 9.27 2.92 14.06
N ARG A 86 9.79 1.80 13.55
CA ARG A 86 11.24 1.52 13.43
C ARG A 86 11.98 2.47 12.47
N PRO A 87 11.43 2.88 11.32
CA PRO A 87 12.10 3.84 10.43
C PRO A 87 11.94 5.30 10.85
N LEU A 88 11.10 5.61 11.86
CA LEU A 88 10.67 6.97 12.13
C LEU A 88 11.58 7.69 13.12
N THR A 89 11.65 9.01 12.96
CA THR A 89 12.34 9.87 13.93
C THR A 89 11.49 10.00 15.19
N THR A 90 12.09 9.73 16.35
CA THR A 90 11.45 9.89 17.65
C THR A 90 11.53 11.34 18.11
N GLU A 91 10.41 11.89 18.55
CA GLU A 91 10.33 13.23 19.15
C GLU A 91 10.97 13.27 20.53
N GLN A 92 10.64 12.26 21.34
CA GLN A 92 11.23 12.05 22.65
C GLN A 92 11.37 10.56 22.94
N VAL A 93 12.31 10.22 23.82
CA VAL A 93 12.55 8.86 24.31
C VAL A 93 12.73 8.91 25.83
N ASP A 94 12.09 7.98 26.53
CA ASP A 94 12.28 7.74 27.96
C ASP A 94 12.55 6.25 28.23
N THR A 95 13.05 5.93 29.41
CA THR A 95 13.27 4.55 29.86
C THR A 95 12.45 4.27 31.11
N ALA A 96 11.58 3.27 31.03
CA ALA A 96 10.73 2.87 32.14
C ALA A 96 11.55 2.47 33.38
N ASN A 97 11.18 3.03 34.53
CA ASN A 97 11.84 2.78 35.81
C ASN A 97 11.63 1.33 36.30
N GLY A 98 12.19 0.95 37.45
CA GLY A 98 12.05 -0.43 37.98
C GLY A 98 10.60 -0.91 38.20
N SER A 99 9.65 0.00 38.35
CA SER A 99 8.21 -0.27 38.46
C SER A 99 7.48 -0.26 37.11
N GLY A 100 8.20 0.00 36.01
CA GLY A 100 7.66 0.15 34.66
C GLY A 100 7.15 1.55 34.32
N GLU A 101 7.28 2.53 35.21
CA GLU A 101 6.71 3.87 34.98
C GLU A 101 7.65 4.72 34.13
N PHE A 102 7.09 5.53 33.23
CA PHE A 102 7.81 6.48 32.37
C PHE A 102 7.14 7.86 32.39
N ARG A 103 7.89 8.90 32.03
CA ARG A 103 7.39 10.27 31.90
C ARG A 103 8.13 11.06 30.82
N PHE A 104 7.37 11.59 29.88
CA PHE A 104 7.82 12.66 28.99
C PHE A 104 7.49 14.01 29.62
N GLU A 105 8.45 14.93 29.59
CA GLU A 105 8.30 16.31 30.07
C GLU A 105 8.19 17.25 28.87
N GLN A 106 7.56 18.40 29.10
CA GLN A 106 7.59 19.51 28.15
C GLN A 106 7.08 19.16 26.75
N VAL A 107 6.09 18.28 26.64
CA VAL A 107 5.57 17.84 25.33
C VAL A 107 4.74 18.97 24.73
N VAL A 108 5.09 19.37 23.50
CA VAL A 108 4.36 20.38 22.74
C VAL A 108 2.98 19.82 22.36
N ALA A 109 1.97 20.69 22.26
CA ALA A 109 0.65 20.30 21.79
C ALA A 109 0.70 19.65 20.39
N GLY A 110 -0.06 18.59 20.18
CA GLY A 110 -0.20 17.90 18.90
C GLY A 110 -0.56 16.42 19.04
N ASP A 111 -0.60 15.73 17.90
CA ASP A 111 -0.90 14.30 17.84
C ASP A 111 0.38 13.47 17.78
N TYR A 112 0.39 12.39 18.56
CA TYR A 112 1.52 11.50 18.74
C TYR A 112 1.08 10.05 18.73
N VAL A 113 2.06 9.18 18.45
CA VAL A 113 2.01 7.75 18.68
C VAL A 113 3.04 7.42 19.74
N ILE A 114 2.63 6.66 20.74
CA ILE A 114 3.49 6.14 21.78
C ILE A 114 3.64 4.62 21.64
N ILE A 115 4.86 4.14 21.84
CA ILE A 115 5.19 2.72 21.77
C ILE A 115 6.30 2.39 22.76
N ALA A 116 6.21 1.21 23.38
CA ALA A 116 7.27 0.67 24.23
C ALA A 116 7.94 -0.51 23.52
N GLU A 117 9.26 -0.64 23.68
CA GLU A 117 10.02 -1.79 23.21
C GLU A 117 10.99 -2.26 24.30
N LYS A 118 11.27 -3.57 24.32
CA LYS A 118 12.24 -4.15 25.25
C LYS A 118 12.87 -5.39 24.61
N PRO A 119 14.21 -5.55 24.71
CA PRO A 119 14.87 -6.78 24.25
C PRO A 119 14.20 -8.03 24.81
N GLY A 120 13.91 -9.00 23.94
CA GLY A 120 13.24 -10.26 24.27
C GLY A 120 11.72 -10.17 24.47
N HIS A 121 11.07 -9.04 24.19
CA HIS A 121 9.62 -8.85 24.35
C HIS A 121 8.96 -8.08 23.18
N GLY A 122 9.62 -7.98 22.02
CA GLY A 122 9.11 -7.19 20.91
C GLY A 122 8.78 -5.73 21.26
N TRP A 123 7.62 -5.25 20.81
CA TRP A 123 7.11 -3.90 21.04
C TRP A 123 5.61 -3.91 21.32
N SER A 124 5.14 -2.95 22.11
CA SER A 124 3.71 -2.78 22.40
C SER A 124 2.93 -2.38 21.15
N VAL A 125 1.61 -2.61 21.17
CA VAL A 125 0.72 -2.04 20.15
C VAL A 125 0.90 -0.50 20.12
N PRO A 126 1.08 0.12 18.94
CA PRO A 126 1.17 1.57 18.83
C PRO A 126 -0.11 2.23 19.35
N LYS A 127 0.02 3.26 20.20
CA LYS A 127 -1.14 3.96 20.76
C LYS A 127 -1.16 5.42 20.35
N LYS A 128 -2.24 5.85 19.69
CA LYS A 128 -2.46 7.28 19.37
C LYS A 128 -2.83 8.06 20.63
N LEU A 129 -2.33 9.30 20.73
CA LEU A 129 -2.71 10.26 21.76
C LEU A 129 -2.60 11.69 21.22
N SER A 130 -3.32 12.61 21.86
CA SER A 130 -3.26 14.04 21.55
C SER A 130 -2.94 14.83 22.81
N THR A 131 -2.06 15.83 22.69
CA THR A 131 -1.74 16.76 23.77
C THR A 131 -2.30 18.14 23.46
N SER A 132 -2.95 18.78 24.43
CA SER A 132 -3.54 20.13 24.28
C SER A 132 -3.31 21.04 25.50
N GLY A 133 -2.29 20.70 26.29
CA GLY A 133 -1.96 21.32 27.58
C GLY A 133 -2.46 20.51 28.77
N GLY A 134 -1.58 20.30 29.76
CA GLY A 134 -1.83 19.42 30.92
C GLY A 134 -1.38 17.97 30.71
N ASP A 135 -1.17 17.24 31.81
CA ASP A 135 -0.63 15.88 31.77
C ASP A 135 -1.61 14.88 31.14
N VAL A 136 -1.11 14.03 30.25
CA VAL A 136 -1.85 12.90 29.64
C VAL A 136 -1.33 11.59 30.23
N ASP A 137 -2.22 10.81 30.84
CA ASP A 137 -1.91 9.43 31.24
C ASP A 137 -2.36 8.47 30.14
N VAL A 138 -1.40 7.76 29.54
CA VAL A 138 -1.70 6.77 28.49
C VAL A 138 -2.03 5.39 29.06
N GLY A 139 -2.00 5.21 30.38
CA GLY A 139 -2.23 3.94 31.03
C GLY A 139 -1.11 2.94 30.75
N GLU A 140 -1.50 1.72 30.38
CA GLU A 140 -0.59 0.59 30.21
C GLU A 140 -0.13 0.41 28.76
N LEU A 141 1.18 0.26 28.57
CA LEU A 141 1.81 -0.23 27.34
C LEU A 141 2.30 -1.66 27.59
N ARG A 142 1.57 -2.64 27.09
CA ARG A 142 1.89 -4.05 27.30
C ARG A 142 2.86 -4.55 26.24
N LEU A 143 4.01 -5.03 26.68
CA LEU A 143 4.97 -5.71 25.83
C LEU A 143 4.55 -7.17 25.61
N PRO A 144 4.55 -7.64 24.35
CA PRO A 144 4.18 -9.01 24.01
C PRO A 144 5.23 -10.03 24.45
N LEU A 145 4.85 -11.31 24.41
CA LEU A 145 5.81 -12.40 24.47
C LEU A 145 6.59 -12.47 23.16
N GLU A 146 7.87 -12.81 23.24
CA GLU A 146 8.69 -13.14 22.07
C GLU A 146 9.02 -14.64 22.09
N VAL A 147 8.58 -15.36 21.06
CA VAL A 147 8.90 -16.77 20.84
C VAL A 147 9.92 -16.86 19.72
N VAL A 148 11.11 -17.34 20.04
CA VAL A 148 12.16 -17.54 19.04
C VAL A 148 12.03 -18.94 18.46
N ILE A 149 11.92 -19.02 17.15
CA ILE A 149 11.95 -20.26 16.39
C ILE A 149 13.38 -20.43 15.88
N GLU A 150 14.10 -21.35 16.51
CA GLU A 150 15.52 -21.62 16.24
C GLU A 150 15.69 -22.52 14.98
N GLU A 151 16.95 -22.71 14.57
CA GLU A 151 17.43 -23.19 13.25
C GLU A 151 16.66 -24.34 12.54
N GLN A 152 16.44 -24.18 11.22
CA GLN A 152 15.89 -25.17 10.27
C GLN A 152 14.67 -25.90 10.81
N PHE A 153 13.63 -25.14 11.13
CA PHE A 153 12.46 -25.66 11.81
C PHE A 153 11.42 -26.18 10.82
N VAL A 154 11.01 -27.43 11.04
CA VAL A 154 9.88 -28.04 10.34
C VAL A 154 8.75 -28.24 11.33
N ILE A 155 7.59 -27.64 11.03
CA ILE A 155 6.35 -27.86 11.76
C ILE A 155 5.77 -29.19 11.27
N THR A 156 5.93 -30.22 12.10
CA THR A 156 5.57 -31.62 11.80
C THR A 156 4.26 -32.06 12.46
N GLU A 157 3.65 -31.19 13.25
CA GLU A 157 2.33 -31.38 13.85
C GLU A 157 1.52 -30.10 13.80
N ASN A 158 0.20 -30.23 13.79
CA ASN A 158 -0.70 -29.08 13.75
C ASN A 158 -0.37 -28.13 14.89
N THR A 159 -0.06 -26.89 14.54
CA THR A 159 0.47 -25.88 15.46
C THR A 159 -0.35 -24.61 15.35
N THR A 160 -0.58 -23.96 16.49
CA THR A 160 -1.23 -22.66 16.56
C THR A 160 -0.25 -21.63 17.09
N TRP A 161 -0.11 -20.51 16.37
CA TRP A 161 0.59 -19.32 16.81
C TRP A 161 -0.42 -18.34 17.39
N GLU A 162 -0.23 -18.01 18.66
CA GLU A 162 -1.20 -17.34 19.52
C GLU A 162 -1.26 -15.83 19.28
N SER A 163 -2.45 -15.27 19.48
CA SER A 163 -2.70 -13.84 19.41
C SER A 163 -1.78 -13.03 20.36
N GLY A 164 -1.27 -11.89 19.87
CA GLY A 164 -0.45 -10.98 20.66
C GLY A 164 0.96 -11.50 20.99
N VAL A 165 1.42 -12.55 20.32
CA VAL A 165 2.79 -13.08 20.43
C VAL A 165 3.63 -12.67 19.22
N HIS A 166 4.90 -12.34 19.46
CA HIS A 166 5.89 -12.10 18.41
C HIS A 166 6.70 -13.38 18.17
N TYR A 167 6.52 -14.00 17.01
CA TYR A 167 7.29 -15.16 16.56
C TYR A 167 8.49 -14.69 15.73
N VAL A 168 9.71 -14.96 16.21
CA VAL A 168 10.95 -14.59 15.51
C VAL A 168 11.51 -15.82 14.81
N VAL A 169 11.42 -15.84 13.49
CA VAL A 169 11.96 -16.91 12.64
C VAL A 169 13.43 -16.60 12.35
N LYS A 170 14.34 -17.39 12.92
CA LYS A 170 15.79 -17.28 12.70
C LYS A 170 16.30 -18.26 11.61
N ASP A 171 17.53 -18.00 11.15
CA ASP A 171 18.35 -18.89 10.31
C ASP A 171 17.73 -19.36 8.98
N ASN A 172 17.03 -18.41 8.37
CA ASN A 172 16.62 -18.33 6.97
C ASN A 172 15.47 -19.24 6.48
N PHE A 173 15.00 -20.24 7.25
CA PHE A 173 14.03 -21.18 6.70
C PHE A 173 13.11 -21.86 7.73
N LEU A 174 11.79 -21.74 7.52
CA LEU A 174 10.75 -22.46 8.25
C LEU A 174 9.86 -23.22 7.26
N VAL A 175 9.53 -24.47 7.55
CA VAL A 175 8.65 -25.32 6.73
C VAL A 175 7.41 -25.73 7.49
N VAL A 176 6.23 -25.63 6.86
CA VAL A 176 5.00 -26.30 7.30
C VAL A 176 4.85 -27.58 6.48
N ASP A 177 5.05 -28.74 7.11
CA ASP A 177 5.15 -30.05 6.43
C ASP A 177 3.82 -30.49 5.77
N ASP A 178 3.91 -31.43 4.82
CA ASP A 178 2.73 -31.98 4.14
C ASP A 178 1.74 -32.59 5.13
N GLY A 179 0.45 -32.35 4.90
CA GLY A 179 -0.63 -32.78 5.80
C GLY A 179 -0.69 -32.06 7.16
N VAL A 180 0.21 -31.10 7.42
CA VAL A 180 0.25 -30.31 8.66
C VAL A 180 -0.39 -28.94 8.46
N THR A 181 -1.05 -28.43 9.49
CA THR A 181 -1.62 -27.08 9.52
C THR A 181 -0.90 -26.19 10.52
N LEU A 182 -0.37 -25.06 10.05
CA LEU A 182 -0.03 -23.91 10.89
C LEU A 182 -1.20 -22.92 10.86
N THR A 183 -1.80 -22.67 12.03
CA THR A 183 -2.81 -21.60 12.21
C THR A 183 -2.16 -20.42 12.91
N ILE A 184 -2.25 -19.23 12.33
CA ILE A 184 -1.76 -17.98 12.95
C ILE A 184 -2.97 -17.15 13.35
N GLU A 185 -3.16 -16.95 14.65
CA GLU A 185 -4.29 -16.20 15.20
C GLU A 185 -4.17 -14.69 14.96
N PRO A 186 -5.31 -13.96 14.87
CA PRO A 186 -5.34 -12.51 14.79
C PRO A 186 -4.38 -11.82 15.77
N GLY A 187 -3.62 -10.83 15.31
CA GLY A 187 -2.70 -10.05 16.15
C GLY A 187 -1.32 -10.65 16.37
N ALA A 188 -1.08 -11.90 15.98
CA ALA A 188 0.27 -12.47 16.00
C ALA A 188 1.19 -11.73 15.02
N ILE A 189 2.46 -11.55 15.40
CA ILE A 189 3.50 -10.95 14.55
C ILE A 189 4.58 -11.99 14.24
N VAL A 190 4.78 -12.25 12.96
CA VAL A 190 5.85 -13.08 12.41
C VAL A 190 6.98 -12.17 11.94
N ARG A 191 8.11 -12.23 12.64
CA ARG A 191 9.33 -11.45 12.39
C ARG A 191 10.39 -12.35 11.78
N ILE A 192 10.72 -12.12 10.52
CA ILE A 192 11.64 -12.97 9.77
C ILE A 192 13.02 -12.29 9.72
N VAL A 193 14.06 -13.00 10.17
CA VAL A 193 15.43 -12.48 10.23
C VAL A 193 16.14 -12.67 8.89
N GLY A 194 16.79 -11.61 8.41
CA GLY A 194 17.68 -11.68 7.24
C GLY A 194 16.97 -12.16 5.98
N ALA A 195 17.69 -12.92 5.15
CA ALA A 195 17.17 -13.55 3.93
C ALA A 195 16.32 -14.79 4.23
N GLY A 196 15.48 -14.73 5.27
CA GLY A 196 14.63 -15.84 5.67
C GLY A 196 13.35 -16.00 4.89
N SER A 197 12.76 -17.18 4.99
CA SER A 197 11.54 -17.54 4.27
C SER A 197 10.69 -18.54 5.06
N ILE A 198 9.41 -18.59 4.71
CA ILE A 198 8.44 -19.58 5.17
C ILE A 198 7.99 -20.36 3.94
N GLU A 199 8.12 -21.68 3.97
CA GLU A 199 7.61 -22.58 2.94
C GLU A 199 6.47 -23.43 3.49
N VAL A 200 5.40 -23.52 2.71
CA VAL A 200 4.18 -24.24 3.07
C VAL A 200 4.02 -25.39 2.08
N ASP A 201 4.28 -26.60 2.56
CA ASP A 201 3.96 -27.86 1.87
C ASP A 201 2.57 -28.37 2.30
N GLY A 202 2.17 -28.10 3.54
CA GLY A 202 0.84 -28.41 4.08
C GLY A 202 -0.16 -27.25 3.94
N THR A 203 -0.60 -26.71 5.07
CA THR A 203 -1.62 -25.65 5.15
C THR A 203 -1.16 -24.53 6.08
N LEU A 204 -1.26 -23.28 5.61
CA LEU A 204 -1.12 -22.08 6.41
C LEU A 204 -2.46 -21.33 6.43
N ILE A 205 -3.04 -21.16 7.62
CA ILE A 205 -4.26 -20.37 7.83
C ILE A 205 -3.88 -19.10 8.58
N ALA A 206 -4.14 -17.94 7.97
CA ALA A 206 -3.95 -16.64 8.60
C ALA A 206 -5.12 -15.73 8.25
N ARG A 207 -6.10 -15.67 9.15
CA ARG A 207 -7.27 -14.79 9.04
C ARG A 207 -7.26 -13.86 10.24
N GLY A 208 -6.76 -12.65 10.02
CA GLY A 208 -6.82 -11.56 11.00
C GLY A 208 -8.22 -10.96 11.09
N GLU A 209 -8.31 -9.85 11.80
CA GLU A 209 -9.54 -9.06 11.95
C GLU A 209 -9.25 -7.59 11.56
N PRO A 210 -10.28 -6.78 11.20
CA PRO A 210 -10.10 -5.38 10.81
C PRO A 210 -9.31 -4.53 11.82
N ASP A 211 -9.40 -4.89 13.10
CA ASP A 211 -8.74 -4.27 14.23
C ASP A 211 -7.68 -5.18 14.87
N ASN A 212 -7.26 -6.26 14.20
CA ASN A 212 -6.26 -7.19 14.72
C ASN A 212 -5.58 -8.04 13.62
N PHE A 213 -4.75 -7.40 12.80
CA PHE A 213 -4.10 -8.06 11.65
C PHE A 213 -3.07 -9.12 12.09
N VAL A 214 -2.95 -10.18 11.30
CA VAL A 214 -1.76 -11.04 11.29
C VAL A 214 -0.65 -10.32 10.54
N ARG A 215 0.57 -10.25 11.08
CA ARG A 215 1.64 -9.43 10.48
C ARG A 215 2.89 -10.25 10.17
N PHE A 216 3.36 -10.21 8.93
CA PHE A 216 4.63 -10.74 8.48
C PHE A 216 5.56 -9.59 8.12
N MET A 217 6.74 -9.56 8.72
CA MET A 217 7.66 -8.44 8.54
C MET A 217 9.12 -8.83 8.79
N ALA A 218 10.05 -8.03 8.26
CA ALA A 218 11.46 -8.14 8.63
C ALA A 218 11.63 -7.96 10.15
N ASN A 219 12.52 -8.72 10.78
CA ASN A 219 12.78 -8.62 12.22
C ASN A 219 13.32 -7.24 12.63
N GLU A 220 14.21 -6.70 11.82
CA GLU A 220 14.77 -5.34 11.92
C GLU A 220 14.34 -4.53 10.71
N TYR A 221 14.25 -3.21 10.86
CA TYR A 221 14.03 -2.34 9.70
C TYR A 221 15.34 -2.24 8.89
N VAL A 222 15.34 -2.82 7.70
CA VAL A 222 16.51 -2.87 6.82
C VAL A 222 16.43 -1.86 5.66
N GLY A 223 15.34 -1.07 5.55
CA GLY A 223 15.12 -0.22 4.38
C GLY A 223 15.16 -1.02 3.07
N ARG A 224 15.49 -0.41 1.92
CA ARG A 224 15.63 -1.10 0.62
C ARG A 224 16.96 -1.86 0.45
N ARG A 225 17.35 -2.71 1.41
CA ARG A 225 18.60 -3.49 1.39
C ARG A 225 18.39 -4.97 1.04
N ALA A 226 19.50 -5.68 0.78
CA ALA A 226 19.54 -7.07 0.29
C ALA A 226 19.36 -8.16 1.36
N ASP A 227 19.23 -7.78 2.64
CA ASP A 227 19.08 -8.65 3.82
C ASP A 227 17.61 -8.78 4.27
N ARG A 228 16.67 -8.58 3.35
CA ARG A 228 15.23 -8.72 3.57
C ARG A 228 14.80 -10.18 3.50
N TRP A 229 13.71 -10.52 4.17
CA TRP A 229 13.08 -11.83 4.04
C TRP A 229 12.57 -12.03 2.61
N ILE A 230 12.68 -13.26 2.13
CA ILE A 230 12.54 -13.56 0.70
C ILE A 230 11.07 -13.73 0.32
N TYR A 231 10.34 -14.62 1.02
CA TYR A 231 8.93 -14.94 0.74
C TYR A 231 8.23 -15.72 1.86
N VAL A 232 6.90 -15.71 1.80
CA VAL A 232 6.02 -16.79 2.25
C VAL A 232 5.59 -17.53 0.98
N LYS A 233 6.07 -18.75 0.82
CA LYS A 233 5.85 -19.56 -0.37
C LYS A 233 4.88 -20.70 -0.10
N PHE A 234 3.86 -20.81 -0.93
CA PHE A 234 2.98 -21.97 -0.99
C PHE A 234 3.45 -22.86 -2.14
N ASN A 235 4.01 -24.02 -1.81
CA ASN A 235 4.59 -24.95 -2.78
C ASN A 235 3.50 -25.71 -3.56
N ASP A 236 3.88 -26.29 -4.70
CA ASP A 236 2.99 -27.18 -5.46
C ASP A 236 2.51 -28.35 -4.58
N GLY A 237 1.20 -28.59 -4.58
CA GLY A 237 0.55 -29.58 -3.73
C GLY A 237 0.05 -29.06 -2.38
N ALA A 238 0.48 -27.88 -1.93
CA ALA A 238 -0.01 -27.27 -0.70
C ALA A 238 -1.49 -26.83 -0.80
N THR A 239 -2.14 -26.65 0.34
CA THR A 239 -3.45 -26.01 0.40
C THR A 239 -3.32 -24.56 -0.09
N PRO A 240 -4.15 -24.09 -1.06
CA PRO A 240 -4.10 -22.70 -1.53
C PRO A 240 -4.27 -21.68 -0.40
N PRO A 241 -3.71 -20.47 -0.54
CA PRO A 241 -3.76 -19.47 0.52
C PRO A 241 -5.20 -19.09 0.91
N ASP A 242 -5.45 -19.00 2.21
CA ASP A 242 -6.64 -18.40 2.82
C ASP A 242 -6.16 -17.28 3.74
N LEU A 243 -5.99 -16.08 3.15
CA LEU A 243 -5.37 -14.92 3.79
C LEU A 243 -6.37 -13.77 3.86
N GLU A 244 -6.69 -13.35 5.08
CA GLU A 244 -7.58 -12.22 5.33
C GLU A 244 -6.98 -11.31 6.40
N TYR A 245 -7.04 -9.99 6.25
CA TYR A 245 -6.48 -9.02 7.20
C TYR A 245 -5.03 -9.37 7.61
N CYS A 246 -4.21 -9.72 6.63
CA CYS A 246 -2.78 -9.95 6.80
C CYS A 246 -1.98 -8.74 6.31
N ALA A 247 -0.89 -8.39 7.00
CA ALA A 247 0.05 -7.37 6.52
C ALA A 247 1.43 -7.96 6.26
N PHE A 248 1.99 -7.69 5.09
CA PHE A 248 3.32 -8.11 4.66
C PHE A 248 4.20 -6.87 4.45
N ARG A 249 5.36 -6.85 5.11
CA ARG A 249 6.24 -5.65 5.11
C ARG A 249 7.70 -5.94 4.92
N ASP A 250 8.37 -5.02 4.23
CA ASP A 250 9.83 -4.97 4.14
C ASP A 250 10.47 -6.27 3.62
N GLY A 251 9.74 -7.02 2.78
CA GLY A 251 10.19 -8.25 2.15
C GLY A 251 10.71 -8.05 0.74
N SER A 252 11.26 -9.11 0.15
CA SER A 252 11.53 -9.19 -1.27
C SER A 252 10.23 -9.45 -2.05
N THR A 253 9.75 -10.69 -2.06
CA THR A 253 8.45 -11.09 -2.58
C THR A 253 7.58 -11.41 -1.36
N ALA A 254 6.37 -10.89 -1.24
CA ALA A 254 5.58 -11.19 -0.04
C ALA A 254 4.96 -12.59 -0.12
N LEU A 255 4.21 -12.87 -1.18
CA LEU A 255 3.58 -14.16 -1.44
C LEU A 255 4.11 -14.76 -2.74
N ASP A 256 4.68 -15.97 -2.64
CA ASP A 256 5.06 -16.78 -3.81
C ASP A 256 4.16 -18.02 -3.92
N LEU A 257 3.31 -18.05 -4.94
CA LEU A 257 2.19 -18.98 -5.03
C LEU A 257 2.39 -19.95 -6.20
N GLU A 258 2.73 -21.19 -5.83
CA GLU A 258 2.76 -22.37 -6.69
C GLU A 258 1.56 -23.28 -6.40
N THR A 259 0.45 -22.73 -5.91
CA THR A 259 -0.81 -23.44 -5.67
C THR A 259 -1.86 -23.11 -6.73
N ASN A 260 -2.96 -23.86 -6.74
CA ASN A 260 -4.08 -23.63 -7.66
C ASN A 260 -5.26 -22.93 -6.96
N GLY A 261 -5.32 -21.61 -7.06
CA GLY A 261 -6.39 -20.79 -6.49
C GLY A 261 -6.01 -20.17 -5.15
N GLY A 262 -7.01 -19.97 -4.30
CA GLY A 262 -6.87 -19.32 -2.99
C GLY A 262 -7.45 -17.90 -2.97
N THR A 263 -7.35 -17.26 -1.81
CA THR A 263 -7.91 -15.93 -1.54
C THR A 263 -6.88 -15.08 -0.81
N VAL A 264 -6.76 -13.82 -1.24
CA VAL A 264 -5.98 -12.77 -0.59
C VAL A 264 -6.91 -11.58 -0.47
N ASP A 265 -7.46 -11.37 0.73
CA ASP A 265 -8.53 -10.41 0.98
C ASP A 265 -8.20 -9.45 2.13
N HIS A 266 -8.52 -8.16 1.99
CA HIS A 266 -8.22 -7.13 2.99
C HIS A 266 -6.75 -7.13 3.47
N CYS A 267 -5.81 -7.52 2.61
CA CYS A 267 -4.40 -7.64 2.95
C CYS A 267 -3.60 -6.37 2.61
N TYR A 268 -2.58 -6.09 3.41
CA TYR A 268 -1.70 -4.94 3.26
C TYR A 268 -0.30 -5.34 2.82
N PHE A 269 0.19 -4.76 1.73
CA PHE A 269 1.54 -4.97 1.23
C PHE A 269 2.28 -3.65 1.23
N ASN A 270 3.35 -3.54 2.02
CA ASN A 270 4.08 -2.28 2.17
C ASN A 270 5.60 -2.48 2.11
N GLY A 271 6.25 -1.66 1.29
CA GLY A 271 7.70 -1.66 1.17
C GLY A 271 8.27 -2.99 0.65
N ILE A 272 7.49 -3.78 -0.08
CA ILE A 272 7.91 -5.03 -0.75
C ILE A 272 8.71 -4.67 -2.01
N THR A 273 9.94 -5.19 -2.17
CA THR A 273 10.83 -4.73 -3.25
C THR A 273 10.64 -5.41 -4.60
N ALA A 274 10.16 -6.66 -4.60
CA ALA A 274 9.82 -7.42 -5.79
C ALA A 274 8.29 -7.50 -5.86
N GLU A 275 7.68 -8.69 -5.77
CA GLU A 275 6.23 -8.85 -5.94
C GLU A 275 5.46 -8.90 -4.62
N GLY A 276 4.33 -8.20 -4.53
CA GLY A 276 3.37 -8.41 -3.44
C GLY A 276 2.75 -9.80 -3.52
N VAL A 277 2.16 -10.12 -4.67
CA VAL A 277 1.64 -11.45 -5.00
C VAL A 277 2.28 -11.94 -6.30
N ASN A 278 3.01 -13.05 -6.24
CA ASN A 278 3.55 -13.75 -7.41
C ASN A 278 2.81 -15.08 -7.58
N ALA A 279 2.01 -15.21 -8.64
CA ALA A 279 1.24 -16.43 -8.92
C ALA A 279 1.67 -17.10 -10.22
N ARG A 280 2.05 -18.40 -10.15
CA ARG A 280 2.61 -19.17 -11.28
C ARG A 280 1.64 -20.20 -11.87
N PHE A 281 0.74 -20.76 -11.06
CA PHE A 281 -0.36 -21.62 -11.51
C PHE A 281 -1.69 -20.88 -11.30
N GLN A 282 -2.82 -21.54 -11.07
CA GLN A 282 -4.10 -20.83 -10.99
C GLN A 282 -4.05 -19.69 -9.94
N PRO A 283 -4.38 -18.43 -10.32
CA PRO A 283 -4.26 -17.29 -9.42
C PRO A 283 -5.19 -17.38 -8.22
N PRO A 284 -4.82 -16.76 -7.09
CA PRO A 284 -5.81 -16.43 -6.08
C PRO A 284 -6.74 -15.31 -6.57
N THR A 285 -7.90 -15.17 -5.94
CA THR A 285 -8.68 -13.92 -6.02
C THR A 285 -8.03 -12.89 -5.10
N VAL A 286 -7.76 -11.68 -5.62
CA VAL A 286 -7.17 -10.58 -4.86
C VAL A 286 -8.20 -9.48 -4.67
N THR A 287 -8.66 -9.27 -3.43
CA THR A 287 -9.79 -8.39 -3.15
C THR A 287 -9.51 -7.45 -1.98
N ASN A 288 -10.01 -6.22 -2.05
CA ASN A 288 -9.92 -5.25 -0.94
C ASN A 288 -8.50 -5.03 -0.40
N CYS A 289 -7.46 -5.28 -1.22
CA CYS A 289 -6.07 -5.21 -0.79
C CYS A 289 -5.50 -3.81 -0.97
N VAL A 290 -4.44 -3.50 -0.22
CA VAL A 290 -3.71 -2.23 -0.33
C VAL A 290 -2.23 -2.52 -0.58
N PHE A 291 -1.71 -2.06 -1.72
CA PHE A 291 -0.31 -2.19 -2.14
C PHE A 291 0.34 -0.81 -2.13
N GLU A 292 1.21 -0.54 -1.15
CA GLU A 292 1.89 0.75 -0.99
C GLU A 292 3.41 0.61 -1.17
N GLY A 293 3.96 1.31 -2.16
CA GLY A 293 5.41 1.35 -2.39
C GLY A 293 6.01 -0.02 -2.72
N VAL A 294 5.23 -0.86 -3.41
CA VAL A 294 5.59 -2.24 -3.80
C VAL A 294 6.28 -2.24 -5.17
N GLY A 295 7.25 -3.12 -5.40
CA GLY A 295 7.89 -3.27 -6.72
C GLY A 295 6.88 -3.61 -7.82
N THR A 296 6.25 -4.78 -7.71
CA THR A 296 5.08 -5.18 -8.50
C THR A 296 3.98 -5.65 -7.58
N GLY A 297 2.81 -4.99 -7.59
CA GLY A 297 1.71 -5.36 -6.69
C GLY A 297 1.25 -6.81 -6.93
N VAL A 298 0.82 -7.11 -8.15
CA VAL A 298 0.43 -8.47 -8.58
C VAL A 298 1.18 -8.86 -9.85
N PHE A 299 1.99 -9.90 -9.77
CA PHE A 299 2.58 -10.57 -10.91
C PHE A 299 1.89 -11.91 -11.14
N ASN A 300 1.46 -12.15 -12.37
CA ASN A 300 0.85 -13.42 -12.73
C ASN A 300 1.39 -13.93 -14.07
N SER A 301 1.85 -15.18 -14.06
CA SER A 301 2.28 -15.92 -15.26
C SER A 301 1.55 -17.25 -15.42
N SER A 302 0.34 -17.34 -14.86
CA SER A 302 -0.57 -18.47 -14.99
C SER A 302 -1.32 -18.44 -16.33
N THR A 303 -2.34 -19.28 -16.50
CA THR A 303 -3.05 -19.40 -17.78
C THR A 303 -4.43 -18.75 -17.83
N THR A 304 -5.13 -18.59 -16.70
CA THR A 304 -6.52 -18.09 -16.72
C THR A 304 -7.04 -17.60 -15.35
N GLY A 305 -8.05 -16.74 -15.36
CA GLY A 305 -8.97 -16.56 -14.23
C GLY A 305 -8.51 -15.63 -13.11
N LEU A 306 -7.59 -14.70 -13.39
CA LEU A 306 -7.18 -13.72 -12.37
C LEU A 306 -8.29 -12.69 -12.16
N GLU A 307 -8.70 -12.54 -10.90
CA GLU A 307 -9.58 -11.46 -10.46
C GLU A 307 -8.84 -10.56 -9.48
N VAL A 308 -8.77 -9.26 -9.79
CA VAL A 308 -8.28 -8.22 -8.87
C VAL A 308 -9.34 -7.14 -8.76
N GLN A 309 -9.90 -6.95 -7.57
CA GLN A 309 -10.94 -5.95 -7.38
C GLN A 309 -10.90 -5.21 -6.07
N ARG A 310 -11.52 -4.02 -6.07
CA ARG A 310 -11.66 -3.15 -4.89
C ARG A 310 -10.33 -2.88 -4.20
N SER A 311 -9.21 -2.94 -4.93
CA SER A 311 -7.88 -2.83 -4.34
C SER A 311 -7.25 -1.50 -4.68
N ILE A 312 -6.35 -1.05 -3.80
CA ILE A 312 -5.61 0.20 -3.92
C ILE A 312 -4.15 -0.12 -4.22
N PHE A 313 -3.60 0.54 -5.23
CA PHE A 313 -2.19 0.46 -5.59
C PHE A 313 -1.61 1.88 -5.62
N GLN A 314 -0.67 2.17 -4.73
CA GLN A 314 0.00 3.46 -4.68
C GLN A 314 1.52 3.30 -4.73
N GLY A 315 2.15 4.04 -5.62
CA GLY A 315 3.62 4.10 -5.69
C GLY A 315 4.25 2.78 -6.12
N CYS A 316 3.53 1.92 -6.85
CA CYS A 316 4.09 0.67 -7.37
C CYS A 316 5.04 0.95 -8.54
N ASP A 317 6.24 0.37 -8.54
CA ASP A 317 7.29 0.66 -9.53
C ASP A 317 8.22 -0.56 -9.74
N PRO A 318 8.29 -1.15 -10.96
CA PRO A 318 7.90 -0.56 -12.25
C PRO A 318 6.44 -0.72 -12.64
N PHE A 319 5.67 -1.62 -12.01
CA PHE A 319 4.27 -1.88 -12.38
C PHE A 319 3.38 -2.12 -11.17
N ALA A 320 2.11 -1.77 -11.23
CA ALA A 320 1.13 -2.23 -10.23
C ALA A 320 0.74 -3.70 -10.50
N ILE A 321 0.49 -4.04 -11.77
CA ILE A 321 0.08 -5.39 -12.19
C ILE A 321 0.84 -5.80 -13.46
N VAL A 322 1.34 -7.03 -13.48
CA VAL A 322 1.99 -7.64 -14.66
C VAL A 322 1.33 -8.97 -14.97
N LEU A 323 0.82 -9.10 -16.20
CA LEU A 323 0.14 -10.30 -16.69
C LEU A 323 0.90 -10.89 -17.88
N LYS A 324 1.14 -12.20 -17.83
CA LYS A 324 1.80 -12.95 -18.90
C LYS A 324 1.05 -14.22 -19.24
N SER A 325 0.69 -14.41 -20.51
CA SER A 325 0.06 -15.65 -21.03
C SER A 325 -1.30 -15.99 -20.41
N MET A 326 -2.16 -14.98 -20.24
CA MET A 326 -3.41 -15.07 -19.49
C MET A 326 -4.68 -15.01 -20.35
N THR A 327 -5.73 -15.65 -19.86
CA THR A 327 -7.11 -15.55 -20.36
C THR A 327 -8.09 -15.30 -19.22
N ASP A 328 -9.33 -14.87 -19.51
CA ASP A 328 -10.39 -14.68 -18.49
C ASP A 328 -9.96 -13.84 -17.27
N VAL A 329 -9.24 -12.74 -17.51
CA VAL A 329 -8.86 -11.79 -16.45
C VAL A 329 -9.98 -10.78 -16.24
N ASP A 330 -10.33 -10.47 -14.99
CA ASP A 330 -11.22 -9.35 -14.64
C ASP A 330 -10.55 -8.47 -13.58
N ILE A 331 -10.14 -7.26 -13.98
CA ILE A 331 -9.53 -6.26 -13.10
C ILE A 331 -10.47 -5.07 -13.03
N TYR A 332 -11.13 -4.89 -11.87
CA TYR A 332 -12.17 -3.89 -11.74
C TYR A 332 -12.31 -3.24 -10.38
N CYS A 333 -12.88 -2.03 -10.37
CA CYS A 333 -13.03 -1.25 -9.13
C CYS A 333 -11.71 -1.04 -8.38
N ASN A 334 -10.58 -0.89 -9.06
CA ASN A 334 -9.31 -0.61 -8.40
C ASN A 334 -8.93 0.87 -8.55
N TRP A 335 -8.16 1.37 -7.59
CA TRP A 335 -7.56 2.70 -7.65
C TRP A 335 -6.05 2.57 -7.77
N PHE A 336 -5.50 3.18 -8.81
CA PHE A 336 -4.08 3.19 -9.09
C PHE A 336 -3.58 4.63 -9.04
N ARG A 337 -2.62 4.91 -8.17
CA ARG A 337 -2.07 6.26 -7.99
C ARG A 337 -0.55 6.24 -7.94
N ASP A 338 0.09 7.20 -8.62
CA ASP A 338 1.55 7.37 -8.60
C ASP A 338 2.33 6.09 -8.97
N CYS A 339 1.75 5.23 -9.82
CA CYS A 339 2.35 3.96 -10.24
C CYS A 339 3.16 4.12 -11.55
N GLY A 340 4.18 3.29 -11.72
CA GLY A 340 5.10 3.31 -12.87
C GLY A 340 6.27 4.28 -12.74
N GLY A 341 6.49 4.86 -11.56
CA GLY A 341 7.63 5.71 -11.24
C GLY A 341 7.62 7.10 -11.90
N THR A 342 8.62 7.93 -11.57
CA THR A 342 8.74 9.33 -12.03
C THR A 342 9.81 9.56 -13.09
N ASP A 343 10.36 8.50 -13.69
CA ASP A 343 11.51 8.63 -14.58
C ASP A 343 11.13 9.38 -15.86
N THR A 344 11.55 10.63 -15.91
CA THR A 344 11.35 11.57 -17.02
C THR A 344 12.07 11.18 -18.30
N SER A 345 12.87 10.11 -18.31
CA SER A 345 13.58 9.66 -19.51
C SER A 345 12.69 9.01 -20.57
N GLY A 346 11.44 8.65 -20.24
CA GLY A 346 10.48 8.10 -21.20
C GLY A 346 10.89 6.77 -21.84
N SER A 347 11.97 6.12 -21.37
CA SER A 347 12.64 5.03 -22.09
C SER A 347 12.64 3.66 -21.37
N GLY A 348 11.66 3.36 -20.51
CA GLY A 348 11.63 2.11 -19.72
C GLY A 348 10.32 1.32 -19.76
N ASP A 349 10.44 0.00 -19.56
CA ASP A 349 9.35 -0.97 -19.33
C ASP A 349 8.72 -0.73 -17.94
N ARG A 350 7.75 0.19 -17.86
CA ARG A 350 7.11 0.66 -16.61
C ARG A 350 5.67 1.16 -16.83
N GLY A 351 4.81 1.18 -15.82
CA GLY A 351 3.44 1.67 -15.95
C GLY A 351 2.54 1.21 -14.80
N VAL A 352 1.23 1.19 -15.01
CA VAL A 352 0.29 0.64 -14.05
C VAL A 352 0.07 -0.84 -14.36
N ILE A 353 -0.42 -1.18 -15.55
CA ILE A 353 -0.71 -2.57 -15.93
C ILE A 353 0.10 -2.94 -17.18
N LYS A 354 0.88 -4.02 -17.08
CA LYS A 354 1.55 -4.65 -18.23
C LYS A 354 0.78 -5.89 -18.68
N LEU A 355 0.48 -5.94 -19.97
CA LEU A 355 -0.22 -7.05 -20.61
C LEU A 355 0.68 -7.69 -21.66
N ASP A 356 0.94 -8.98 -21.54
CA ASP A 356 1.67 -9.76 -22.55
C ASP A 356 0.98 -11.11 -22.75
N ILE A 357 0.53 -11.39 -23.97
CA ILE A 357 -0.26 -12.56 -24.34
C ILE A 357 -1.53 -12.64 -23.47
N VAL A 358 -2.43 -11.66 -23.61
CA VAL A 358 -3.65 -11.53 -22.79
C VAL A 358 -4.89 -11.41 -23.67
N ASN A 359 -5.81 -12.37 -23.57
CA ASN A 359 -7.07 -12.38 -24.34
C ASN A 359 -8.27 -12.68 -23.43
N THR A 360 -9.48 -12.53 -23.97
CA THR A 360 -10.76 -12.80 -23.29
C THR A 360 -10.86 -12.14 -21.92
N SER A 361 -10.40 -10.89 -21.81
CA SER A 361 -10.17 -10.23 -20.52
C SER A 361 -10.87 -8.87 -20.42
N GLN A 362 -11.12 -8.41 -19.19
CA GLN A 362 -11.79 -7.15 -18.90
C GLN A 362 -11.00 -6.32 -17.89
N PHE A 363 -10.87 -5.04 -18.19
CA PHE A 363 -10.28 -4.03 -17.32
C PHE A 363 -11.29 -2.89 -17.20
N ARG A 364 -12.01 -2.82 -16.08
CA ARG A 364 -13.21 -1.98 -16.02
C ARG A 364 -13.46 -1.27 -14.70
N ASN A 365 -14.11 -0.11 -14.74
CA ASN A 365 -14.47 0.62 -13.51
C ASN A 365 -13.27 0.93 -12.60
N ASN A 366 -12.05 0.97 -13.16
CA ASN A 366 -10.87 1.38 -12.42
C ASN A 366 -10.64 2.88 -12.56
N VAL A 367 -9.92 3.43 -11.59
CA VAL A 367 -9.46 4.81 -11.59
C VAL A 367 -7.94 4.80 -11.66
N PHE A 368 -7.39 5.51 -12.63
CA PHE A 368 -5.95 5.68 -12.84
C PHE A 368 -5.62 7.15 -12.64
N GLU A 369 -4.75 7.44 -11.67
CA GLU A 369 -4.34 8.80 -11.32
C GLU A 369 -2.83 8.97 -11.27
N THR A 370 -2.37 10.14 -11.74
CA THR A 370 -0.98 10.64 -11.56
C THR A 370 0.12 9.64 -11.91
N SER A 371 -0.20 8.67 -12.77
CA SER A 371 0.66 7.56 -13.15
C SER A 371 1.22 7.79 -14.56
N TRP A 372 2.32 7.10 -14.89
CA TRP A 372 3.00 7.33 -16.16
C TRP A 372 2.23 6.75 -17.37
N TYR A 373 2.20 5.42 -17.48
CA TYR A 373 1.39 4.70 -18.48
C TYR A 373 0.32 3.90 -17.75
N ALA A 374 -0.96 4.02 -18.11
CA ALA A 374 -1.97 3.12 -17.54
C ALA A 374 -1.76 1.67 -18.04
N PHE A 375 -1.48 1.50 -19.32
CA PHE A 375 -1.30 0.22 -19.97
C PHE A 375 -0.02 0.19 -20.80
N GLN A 376 0.82 -0.81 -20.54
CA GLN A 376 1.84 -1.25 -21.47
C GLN A 376 1.39 -2.55 -22.14
N ILE A 377 1.29 -2.53 -23.46
CA ILE A 377 0.78 -3.64 -24.27
C ILE A 377 1.96 -4.30 -25.00
N GLY A 378 2.17 -5.57 -24.68
CA GLY A 378 3.10 -6.50 -25.32
C GLY A 378 2.43 -7.33 -26.41
N SER A 379 2.89 -8.57 -26.61
CA SER A 379 2.44 -9.43 -27.71
C SER A 379 1.02 -9.94 -27.49
N PHE A 380 0.29 -10.22 -28.58
CA PHE A 380 -0.95 -11.00 -28.53
C PHE A 380 -2.01 -10.53 -27.51
N VAL A 381 -2.18 -9.22 -27.36
CA VAL A 381 -3.29 -8.64 -26.58
C VAL A 381 -4.41 -8.24 -27.53
N ASP A 382 -5.36 -9.15 -27.75
CA ASP A 382 -6.31 -9.03 -28.85
C ASP A 382 -7.64 -8.32 -28.50
N SER A 383 -8.50 -8.17 -29.51
CA SER A 383 -9.81 -7.52 -29.40
C SER A 383 -10.81 -8.21 -28.46
N THR A 384 -10.56 -9.44 -28.04
CA THR A 384 -11.37 -10.08 -27.00
C THR A 384 -11.04 -9.53 -25.61
N THR A 385 -9.90 -8.83 -25.46
CA THR A 385 -9.60 -8.00 -24.30
C THR A 385 -10.26 -6.63 -24.41
N ARG A 386 -10.98 -6.22 -23.37
CA ARG A 386 -11.77 -4.98 -23.32
C ARG A 386 -11.32 -4.11 -22.15
N ILE A 387 -10.93 -2.88 -22.45
CA ILE A 387 -10.61 -1.84 -21.47
C ILE A 387 -11.75 -0.83 -21.52
N HIS A 388 -12.60 -0.81 -20.49
CA HIS A 388 -13.84 -0.03 -20.55
C HIS A 388 -14.33 0.53 -19.23
N HIS A 389 -15.07 1.64 -19.27
CA HIS A 389 -15.62 2.26 -18.06
C HIS A 389 -14.54 2.62 -17.04
N ASN A 390 -13.30 2.88 -17.45
CA ASN A 390 -12.25 3.38 -16.57
C ASN A 390 -12.21 4.91 -16.61
N ASN A 391 -11.74 5.52 -15.52
CA ASN A 391 -11.42 6.95 -15.46
C ASN A 391 -9.91 7.12 -15.43
N PHE A 392 -9.38 7.92 -16.36
CA PHE A 392 -7.97 8.27 -16.46
C PHE A 392 -7.83 9.77 -16.18
N ALA A 393 -7.33 10.10 -14.99
CA ALA A 393 -7.23 11.46 -14.48
C ALA A 393 -5.78 11.82 -14.18
N ARG A 394 -5.32 12.97 -14.70
CA ARG A 394 -3.94 13.46 -14.49
C ARG A 394 -2.89 12.41 -14.91
N MET A 395 -3.19 11.66 -15.96
CA MET A 395 -2.27 10.66 -16.50
C MET A 395 -1.24 11.33 -17.40
N ASN A 396 0.01 10.88 -17.36
CA ASN A 396 0.96 11.29 -18.40
C ASN A 396 0.52 10.74 -19.76
N SER A 397 0.31 9.42 -19.82
CA SER A 397 -0.11 8.69 -21.01
C SER A 397 -1.01 7.50 -20.63
N VAL A 398 -1.90 7.07 -21.54
CA VAL A 398 -2.79 5.93 -21.25
C VAL A 398 -2.21 4.61 -21.74
N MET A 399 -2.06 4.42 -23.05
CA MET A 399 -1.72 3.13 -23.64
C MET A 399 -0.50 3.25 -24.56
N ASN A 400 0.57 2.57 -24.18
CA ASN A 400 1.77 2.40 -24.99
C ASN A 400 1.82 0.98 -25.55
N ILE A 401 1.86 0.85 -26.86
CA ILE A 401 1.83 -0.42 -27.59
C ILE A 401 3.20 -0.63 -28.23
N GLY A 402 4.02 -1.47 -27.59
CA GLY A 402 5.42 -1.67 -27.95
C GLY A 402 5.64 -2.54 -29.20
N VAL A 403 6.84 -2.48 -29.78
CA VAL A 403 7.29 -3.47 -30.78
C VAL A 403 7.57 -4.78 -30.04
N THR A 404 6.97 -5.88 -30.49
CA THR A 404 7.20 -7.18 -29.86
C THR A 404 8.34 -7.90 -30.56
N GLU A 405 9.29 -8.43 -29.78
CA GLU A 405 10.49 -9.08 -30.31
C GLU A 405 10.20 -10.37 -31.09
N ASP A 406 9.00 -10.94 -30.93
CA ASP A 406 8.66 -12.27 -31.43
C ASP A 406 8.00 -12.27 -32.81
N GLU A 407 7.69 -11.11 -33.42
CA GLU A 407 7.09 -10.96 -34.77
C GLU A 407 5.80 -11.80 -35.02
N ARG A 408 5.22 -12.46 -34.00
CA ARG A 408 4.14 -13.45 -34.16
C ARG A 408 2.72 -12.88 -34.06
N GLY A 409 2.58 -11.56 -33.90
CA GLY A 409 1.41 -10.81 -34.40
C GLY A 409 0.20 -10.67 -33.45
N PRO A 410 -1.01 -10.47 -34.02
CA PRO A 410 -1.55 -9.13 -34.23
C PRO A 410 -3.05 -9.00 -33.86
N SER A 411 -3.38 -8.16 -32.87
CA SER A 411 -4.71 -7.58 -32.60
C SER A 411 -4.56 -6.61 -31.42
N PHE A 412 -5.52 -5.71 -31.23
CA PHE A 412 -5.45 -4.68 -30.18
C PHE A 412 -6.64 -4.79 -29.25
N PRO A 413 -6.49 -4.50 -27.95
CA PRO A 413 -7.62 -4.49 -27.03
C PRO A 413 -8.64 -3.43 -27.47
N ASN A 414 -9.92 -3.72 -27.23
CA ASN A 414 -10.98 -2.75 -27.40
C ASN A 414 -10.89 -1.70 -26.28
N LEU A 415 -10.68 -0.43 -26.64
CA LEU A 415 -10.67 0.70 -25.69
C LEU A 415 -12.00 1.46 -25.83
N ILE A 416 -13.00 1.17 -25.01
CA ILE A 416 -14.37 1.68 -25.23
C ILE A 416 -15.02 2.18 -23.94
N TYR A 417 -15.88 3.20 -24.01
CA TYR A 417 -16.61 3.71 -22.83
C TYR A 417 -15.72 4.18 -21.68
N ASN A 418 -14.52 4.70 -21.97
CA ASN A 418 -13.62 5.26 -20.97
C ASN A 418 -13.74 6.78 -20.89
N CYS A 419 -13.40 7.32 -19.72
CA CYS A 419 -13.29 8.74 -19.45
C CYS A 419 -11.81 9.14 -19.41
N PHE A 420 -11.36 9.93 -20.39
CA PHE A 420 -10.06 10.59 -20.36
C PHE A 420 -10.25 12.01 -19.81
N SER A 421 -10.31 12.13 -18.49
CA SER A 421 -10.62 13.41 -17.83
C SER A 421 -9.44 14.38 -17.87
N SER A 422 -8.20 13.88 -17.77
CA SER A 422 -6.99 14.65 -18.02
C SER A 422 -5.85 13.70 -18.40
N VAL A 423 -5.31 13.89 -19.61
CA VAL A 423 -4.15 13.16 -20.16
C VAL A 423 -3.20 14.19 -20.75
N ASP A 424 -1.95 14.17 -20.31
CA ASP A 424 -0.97 15.21 -20.65
C ASP A 424 -0.40 15.01 -22.05
N PHE A 425 -0.08 13.77 -22.41
CA PHE A 425 0.63 13.44 -23.64
C PHE A 425 -0.26 12.70 -24.64
N PHE A 426 -0.35 11.35 -24.60
CA PHE A 426 -1.18 10.58 -25.53
C PHE A 426 -2.09 9.58 -24.82
N VAL A 427 -3.16 9.16 -25.51
CA VAL A 427 -4.02 8.05 -25.09
C VAL A 427 -3.59 6.75 -25.75
N VAL A 428 -3.38 6.74 -27.07
CA VAL A 428 -2.91 5.55 -27.81
C VAL A 428 -1.64 5.90 -28.56
N PHE A 429 -0.58 5.15 -28.29
CA PHE A 429 0.67 5.26 -29.03
C PHE A 429 1.12 3.88 -29.53
N PHE A 430 1.30 3.77 -30.84
CA PHE A 430 1.98 2.62 -31.46
C PHE A 430 3.46 2.91 -31.61
N ASN A 431 4.33 2.00 -31.16
CA ASN A 431 5.71 2.02 -31.58
C ASN A 431 5.81 1.39 -32.99
N CYS A 432 5.78 2.26 -34.00
CA CYS A 432 5.54 1.85 -35.38
C CYS A 432 6.76 1.21 -36.01
N ASN A 433 6.64 -0.10 -36.21
CA ASN A 433 7.38 -0.99 -37.11
C ASN A 433 6.62 -2.34 -37.17
N GLN A 434 5.32 -2.31 -36.86
CA GLN A 434 4.53 -3.51 -36.64
C GLN A 434 4.02 -4.07 -37.96
N HIS A 435 4.02 -5.40 -38.10
CA HIS A 435 3.49 -6.11 -39.27
C HIS A 435 1.95 -6.26 -39.26
N ASN A 436 1.27 -5.64 -38.29
CA ASN A 436 -0.18 -5.68 -38.15
C ASN A 436 -0.86 -4.52 -38.91
N THR A 437 -1.85 -4.83 -39.75
CA THR A 437 -2.65 -3.84 -40.47
C THR A 437 -4.05 -3.61 -39.91
N GLU A 438 -4.46 -4.40 -38.91
CA GLU A 438 -5.81 -4.36 -38.33
C GLU A 438 -6.06 -3.06 -37.56
N ASP A 439 -7.24 -2.48 -37.72
CA ASP A 439 -7.58 -1.23 -37.03
C ASP A 439 -7.91 -1.48 -35.55
N MET A 440 -7.46 -0.59 -34.66
CA MET A 440 -7.85 -0.61 -33.25
C MET A 440 -9.18 0.09 -33.04
N ASN A 441 -10.07 -0.52 -32.27
CA ASN A 441 -11.32 0.11 -31.86
C ASN A 441 -11.12 0.90 -30.55
N ALA A 442 -11.16 2.23 -30.66
CA ALA A 442 -11.13 3.19 -29.58
C ALA A 442 -12.42 4.05 -29.52
N THR A 443 -13.55 3.47 -29.91
CA THR A 443 -14.82 4.20 -30.04
C THR A 443 -15.50 4.40 -28.69
N ARG A 444 -16.43 5.37 -28.64
CA ARG A 444 -17.32 5.62 -27.50
C ARG A 444 -16.59 5.98 -26.22
N ASN A 445 -15.43 6.63 -26.34
CA ASN A 445 -14.74 7.24 -25.20
C ASN A 445 -15.08 8.74 -25.11
N SER A 446 -14.94 9.29 -23.92
CA SER A 446 -14.95 10.74 -23.67
C SER A 446 -13.51 11.26 -23.70
N TRP A 447 -13.19 12.08 -24.70
CA TRP A 447 -11.83 12.60 -24.95
C TRP A 447 -11.60 14.01 -24.40
N GLY A 448 -12.58 14.59 -23.70
CA GLY A 448 -12.55 16.01 -23.29
C GLY A 448 -12.82 17.01 -24.42
N THR A 449 -12.84 16.54 -25.67
CA THR A 449 -13.18 17.28 -26.88
C THR A 449 -14.00 16.41 -27.82
N SER A 450 -14.75 17.03 -28.73
CA SER A 450 -15.47 16.36 -29.83
C SER A 450 -14.82 16.61 -31.20
N SER A 451 -13.68 17.33 -31.24
CA SER A 451 -12.94 17.62 -32.46
C SER A 451 -12.11 16.41 -32.86
N LEU A 452 -12.46 15.76 -33.97
CA LEU A 452 -11.66 14.65 -34.51
C LEU A 452 -10.22 15.07 -34.78
N PHE A 453 -10.02 16.27 -35.33
CA PHE A 453 -8.68 16.80 -35.58
C PHE A 453 -7.85 16.88 -34.29
N GLU A 454 -8.44 17.39 -33.21
CA GLU A 454 -7.73 17.51 -31.92
C GLU A 454 -7.44 16.14 -31.31
N ILE A 455 -8.35 15.18 -31.45
CA ILE A 455 -8.17 13.82 -30.94
C ILE A 455 -7.00 13.14 -31.64
N TYR A 456 -6.98 13.17 -32.98
CA TYR A 456 -5.89 12.57 -33.75
C TYR A 456 -4.57 13.31 -33.54
N ASP A 457 -4.54 14.64 -33.63
CA ASP A 457 -3.30 15.44 -33.50
C ASP A 457 -2.65 15.33 -32.11
N ARG A 458 -3.44 15.16 -31.05
CA ARG A 458 -2.94 15.18 -29.67
C ARG A 458 -2.84 13.80 -29.02
N TYR A 459 -3.85 12.96 -29.18
CA TYR A 459 -4.05 11.81 -28.29
C TYR A 459 -3.79 10.45 -28.95
N VAL A 460 -3.64 10.42 -30.27
CA VAL A 460 -3.50 9.18 -31.03
C VAL A 460 -2.26 9.32 -31.91
N HIS A 461 -1.36 8.35 -31.83
CA HIS A 461 -0.30 8.19 -32.82
C HIS A 461 -0.62 6.94 -33.66
N ASP A 462 -1.01 7.13 -34.92
CA ASP A 462 -1.51 6.07 -35.78
C ASP A 462 -1.03 6.18 -37.24
N ARG A 463 -1.71 5.49 -38.16
CA ARG A 463 -1.37 5.43 -39.59
C ARG A 463 -1.25 6.80 -40.26
N ASP A 464 -2.01 7.79 -39.81
CA ASP A 464 -1.97 9.14 -40.39
C ASP A 464 -0.65 9.88 -40.04
N ASP A 465 -0.04 9.55 -38.89
CA ASP A 465 1.25 10.08 -38.46
C ASP A 465 2.43 9.30 -39.08
N ASP A 466 2.32 7.97 -39.10
CA ASP A 466 3.29 7.07 -39.71
C ASP A 466 2.55 5.92 -40.43
N GLY A 467 2.70 5.86 -41.75
CA GLY A 467 1.98 4.90 -42.61
C GLY A 467 2.27 3.42 -42.34
N THR A 468 3.23 3.11 -41.48
CA THR A 468 3.50 1.74 -40.99
C THR A 468 2.63 1.34 -39.79
N CYS A 469 1.98 2.31 -39.13
CA CYS A 469 1.09 2.03 -38.01
C CYS A 469 -0.30 1.52 -38.48
N PRO A 470 -1.05 0.85 -37.59
CA PRO A 470 -2.48 0.61 -37.76
C PRO A 470 -3.31 1.89 -37.59
N THR A 471 -4.58 1.88 -38.03
CA THR A 471 -5.52 3.00 -37.80
C THR A 471 -6.19 2.86 -36.43
N VAL A 472 -6.47 3.97 -35.76
CA VAL A 472 -7.33 3.97 -34.56
C VAL A 472 -8.71 4.55 -34.89
N ASN A 473 -9.76 3.75 -34.73
CA ASN A 473 -11.13 4.21 -34.89
C ASN A 473 -11.67 4.81 -33.58
N VAL A 474 -11.86 6.13 -33.54
CA VAL A 474 -12.35 6.86 -32.36
C VAL A 474 -13.85 7.19 -32.39
N SER A 475 -14.53 6.97 -33.53
CA SER A 475 -15.92 7.40 -33.74
C SER A 475 -16.93 6.25 -33.61
N PRO A 476 -18.05 6.42 -32.87
CA PRO A 476 -18.56 7.69 -32.32
C PRO A 476 -17.87 8.13 -31.02
N ILE A 477 -17.82 9.44 -30.76
CA ILE A 477 -17.22 10.04 -29.56
C ILE A 477 -18.31 10.35 -28.52
N MET A 478 -18.01 10.12 -27.23
CA MET A 478 -18.89 10.55 -26.13
C MET A 478 -18.67 12.03 -25.81
N THR A 479 -19.76 12.75 -25.58
CA THR A 479 -19.71 14.20 -25.32
C THR A 479 -19.15 14.58 -23.95
N SER A 480 -19.18 13.66 -22.99
CA SER A 480 -18.59 13.82 -21.65
C SER A 480 -18.48 12.47 -20.94
N CYS A 481 -17.78 12.43 -19.81
CA CYS A 481 -17.73 11.24 -18.97
C CYS A 481 -19.10 10.83 -18.41
N SER A 482 -19.97 11.81 -18.09
CA SER A 482 -21.35 11.54 -17.66
C SER A 482 -22.25 10.95 -18.76
N ALA A 483 -21.91 11.21 -20.03
CA ALA A 483 -22.64 10.64 -21.16
C ALA A 483 -22.43 9.12 -21.26
N ILE A 484 -21.29 8.60 -20.78
CA ILE A 484 -21.02 7.16 -20.71
C ILE A 484 -22.07 6.48 -19.83
N GLN A 485 -22.26 6.96 -18.60
CA GLN A 485 -23.29 6.44 -17.70
C GLN A 485 -24.70 6.55 -18.30
N THR A 486 -25.00 7.64 -18.99
CA THR A 486 -26.31 7.84 -19.61
C THR A 486 -26.59 6.79 -20.69
N GLU A 487 -25.57 6.38 -21.45
CA GLU A 487 -25.73 5.39 -22.52
C GLU A 487 -25.69 3.95 -22.00
N THR A 488 -24.77 3.63 -21.08
CA THR A 488 -24.50 2.24 -20.66
C THR A 488 -25.18 1.85 -19.35
N GLY A 489 -25.66 2.83 -18.58
CA GLY A 489 -26.12 2.63 -17.20
C GLY A 489 -24.98 2.49 -16.18
N VAL A 490 -23.71 2.51 -16.62
CA VAL A 490 -22.54 2.31 -15.77
C VAL A 490 -21.62 3.54 -15.85
N PRO A 491 -21.31 4.21 -14.73
CA PRO A 491 -20.33 5.30 -14.73
C PRO A 491 -18.90 4.81 -14.95
N ALA A 492 -18.06 5.66 -15.54
CA ALA A 492 -16.64 5.38 -15.71
C ALA A 492 -15.86 5.69 -14.42
N GLY A 493 -15.03 4.76 -13.96
CA GLY A 493 -14.18 4.90 -12.78
C GLY A 493 -14.93 4.97 -11.45
N ILE A 494 -16.23 4.72 -11.42
CA ILE A 494 -16.97 4.56 -10.16
C ILE A 494 -17.24 3.08 -9.99
N CYS A 495 -16.94 2.56 -8.81
CA CYS A 495 -17.27 1.18 -8.49
C CYS A 495 -18.80 1.06 -8.30
N PRO A 496 -19.50 0.28 -9.14
CA PRO A 496 -20.96 0.18 -9.11
C PRO A 496 -21.52 -0.62 -7.94
#